data_AF-X1LRZ3-F1
#
_entry.id   AF-X1LRZ3-F1
#
_cell.length_a   1.000
_cell.length_b   1.000
_cell.length_c   1.000
_cell.angle_alpha   90.00
_cell.angle_beta   90.00
_cell.angle_gamma   90.00
#
_symmetry.space_group_name_H-M   'P 1'
#
loop_
_entity.id
_entity.type
_entity.pdbx_description
1 polymer ?
#
loop_
_entity_poly.entity_id
_entity_poly.type
_entity_poly.pdbx_seq_one_letter_code
_entity_poly.pdbx_strand_id
1 'polypeptide(L)'
;MKKRIAVFASGFGSNLQALIDYNNKYGLNGDIVLVFSNNKDAFALVRAKKNNIKAVFMDPTRYSSREKYDSKIIEMLEEEKIDLVVLAGYMLLLSQEFVHRFKNKILNIHPALLPSFKGT
;
A
#
# COMPACT_ATOMS: atom_id res chain seq x y z
N MET A 1 16.15 -4.86 -13.64
CA MET A 1 15.85 -3.71 -12.76
C MET A 1 15.10 -4.21 -11.53
N LYS A 2 15.36 -3.63 -10.36
CA LYS A 2 14.57 -3.92 -9.15
C LYS A 2 13.13 -3.42 -9.31
N LYS A 3 12.19 -4.16 -8.74
CA LYS A 3 10.76 -3.83 -8.77
C LYS A 3 10.45 -2.67 -7.82
N ARG A 4 9.63 -1.72 -8.26
CA ARG A 4 9.19 -0.57 -7.44
C ARG A 4 7.92 -0.94 -6.67
N ILE A 5 8.00 -0.94 -5.35
CA ILE A 5 6.94 -1.43 -4.46
C ILE A 5 6.26 -0.25 -3.76
N ALA A 6 4.93 -0.23 -3.81
CA ALA A 6 4.08 0.62 -2.97
C ALA A 6 3.47 -0.20 -1.83
N VAL A 7 3.59 0.27 -0.59
CA VAL A 7 2.98 -0.38 0.59
C VAL A 7 1.82 0.46 1.11
N PHE A 8 0.64 -0.13 1.23
CA PHE A 8 -0.58 0.53 1.69
C PHE A 8 -0.84 0.14 3.15
N ALA A 9 -1.02 1.12 4.03
CA ALA A 9 -1.28 0.89 5.45
C ALA A 9 -2.11 2.02 6.07
N SER A 10 -3.19 1.67 6.77
CA SER A 10 -4.14 2.65 7.36
C SER A 10 -3.89 2.96 8.84
N GLY A 11 -2.95 2.26 9.48
CA GLY A 11 -2.76 2.30 10.94
C GLY A 11 -1.29 2.31 11.36
N PHE A 12 -0.97 1.48 12.36
CA PHE A 12 0.34 1.51 13.03
C PHE A 12 1.53 1.10 12.14
N GLY A 13 1.27 0.30 11.10
CA GLY A 13 2.28 -0.11 10.11
C GLY A 13 3.31 -1.10 10.64
N SER A 14 2.93 -2.06 11.49
CA SER A 14 3.85 -3.12 11.96
C SER A 14 4.35 -4.01 10.81
N ASN A 15 3.47 -4.42 9.89
CA ASN A 15 3.86 -5.16 8.68
C ASN A 15 4.78 -4.32 7.77
N LEU A 16 4.51 -3.02 7.61
CA LEU A 16 5.42 -2.11 6.92
C LEU A 16 6.81 -2.10 7.58
N GLN A 17 6.87 -2.00 8.91
CA GLN A 17 8.13 -2.01 9.64
C GLN A 17 8.91 -3.30 9.38
N ALA A 18 8.24 -4.46 9.44
CA ALA A 18 8.87 -5.75 9.16
C ALA A 18 9.47 -5.82 7.74
N LEU A 19 8.76 -5.29 6.73
CA LEU A 19 9.26 -5.21 5.36
C LEU A 19 10.49 -4.30 5.24
N ILE A 20 10.48 -3.15 5.91
CA ILE A 20 11.61 -2.22 5.96
C ILE A 20 12.82 -2.88 6.61
N ASP A 21 12.63 -3.48 7.79
CA ASP A 21 13.70 -4.12 8.55
C ASP A 21 14.32 -5.28 7.76
N TYR A 22 13.49 -6.08 7.11
CA TYR A 22 13.96 -7.16 6.25
C TYR A 22 14.75 -6.62 5.05
N ASN A 23 14.25 -5.58 4.37
CA ASN A 23 14.96 -4.97 3.25
C ASN A 23 16.33 -4.41 3.66
N ASN A 24 16.40 -3.75 4.82
CA ASN A 24 17.65 -3.17 5.32
C ASN A 24 18.67 -4.25 5.71
N LYS A 25 18.20 -5.38 6.25
CA LYS A 25 19.07 -6.45 6.77
C LYS A 25 19.51 -7.45 5.69
N TYR A 26 18.59 -7.84 4.82
CA TYR A 26 18.79 -8.94 3.87
C TYR A 26 18.70 -8.51 2.41
N GLY A 27 18.14 -7.34 2.14
CA GLY A 27 17.76 -6.90 0.81
C GLY A 27 16.50 -7.58 0.32
N LEU A 28 15.56 -6.79 -0.21
CA LEU A 28 14.47 -7.31 -1.03
C LEU A 28 14.88 -7.27 -2.51
N ASN A 29 14.31 -8.18 -3.30
CA ASN A 29 14.37 -8.12 -4.77
C ASN A 29 13.39 -7.05 -5.32
N GLY A 30 13.41 -5.86 -4.71
CA GLY A 30 12.54 -4.74 -4.99
C GLY A 30 12.79 -3.62 -3.98
N ASP A 31 12.41 -2.41 -4.34
CA ASP A 31 12.60 -1.22 -3.51
C ASP A 31 11.25 -0.69 -3.06
N ILE A 32 11.07 -0.50 -1.76
CA ILE A 32 9.88 0.14 -1.20
C ILE A 32 10.04 1.65 -1.44
N VAL A 33 9.39 2.15 -2.48
CA VAL A 33 9.56 3.54 -2.93
C VAL A 33 8.43 4.45 -2.46
N LEU A 34 7.28 3.87 -2.10
CA LEU A 34 6.09 4.58 -1.70
C LEU A 34 5.38 3.87 -0.54
N VAL A 35 4.97 4.65 0.46
CA VAL A 35 3.97 4.25 1.45
C VAL A 35 2.75 5.12 1.31
N PHE A 36 1.60 4.49 1.17
CA PHE A 36 0.31 5.14 1.02
C PHE A 36 -0.61 4.86 2.21
N SER A 37 -1.39 5.86 2.62
CA SER A 37 -2.43 5.73 3.64
C SER A 37 -3.69 6.51 3.26
N ASN A 38 -4.85 5.94 3.59
CA ASN A 38 -6.14 6.63 3.59
C ASN A 38 -6.46 7.34 4.92
N ASN A 39 -5.53 7.30 5.89
CA ASN A 39 -5.64 7.92 7.20
C ASN A 39 -4.42 8.82 7.47
N LYS A 40 -4.65 10.12 7.70
CA LYS A 40 -3.60 11.11 7.93
C LYS A 40 -2.78 10.83 9.20
N ASP A 41 -3.41 10.18 10.18
CA ASP A 41 -2.83 9.90 11.50
C ASP A 41 -2.17 8.51 11.55
N ALA A 42 -2.09 7.80 10.42
CA ALA A 42 -1.44 6.50 10.35
C ALA A 42 0.06 6.62 10.67
N PHE A 43 0.49 5.95 11.74
CA PHE A 43 1.90 5.90 12.14
C PHE A 43 2.80 5.27 11.08
N ALA A 44 2.24 4.47 10.16
CA ALA A 44 2.92 3.97 8.96
C ALA A 44 3.58 5.10 8.14
N LEU A 45 2.94 6.27 8.02
CA LEU A 45 3.49 7.43 7.30
C LEU A 45 4.74 7.97 8.00
N VAL A 46 4.77 7.96 9.34
CA VAL A 46 5.94 8.36 10.12
C VAL A 46 7.09 7.37 9.91
N ARG A 47 6.81 6.06 9.90
CA ARG A 47 7.81 5.02 9.62
C ARG A 47 8.42 5.18 8.23
N ALA A 48 7.61 5.47 7.23
CA ALA A 48 8.06 5.72 5.87
C ALA A 48 9.04 6.91 5.80
N LYS A 49 8.64 8.06 6.38
CA LYS A 49 9.49 9.27 6.43
C LYS A 49 10.82 9.02 7.13
N LYS A 50 10.81 8.29 8.26
CA LYS A 50 12.04 7.92 8.99
C LYS A 50 13.02 7.06 8.20
N ASN A 51 12.54 6.37 7.17
CA ASN A 51 13.36 5.52 6.30
C ASN A 51 13.56 6.13 4.90
N ASN A 52 13.32 7.44 4.73
CA ASN A 52 13.45 8.14 3.45
C ASN A 52 12.58 7.56 2.32
N ILE A 53 11.43 6.98 2.67
CA ILE A 53 10.44 6.47 1.70
C ILE A 53 9.36 7.53 1.49
N LYS A 54 8.97 7.75 0.23
CA LYS A 54 7.89 8.71 -0.09
C LYS A 54 6.61 8.30 0.65
N ALA A 55 6.05 9.22 1.42
CA ALA A 55 4.86 8.97 2.25
C ALA A 55 3.70 9.84 1.75
N VAL A 56 2.61 9.21 1.29
CA VAL A 56 1.45 9.89 0.70
C VAL A 56 0.19 9.55 1.47
N PHE A 57 -0.58 10.59 1.78
CA PHE A 57 -1.93 10.48 2.33
C PHE A 57 -2.93 11.04 1.33
N MET A 58 -4.03 10.31 1.11
CA MET A 58 -5.22 10.84 0.42
C MET A 58 -6.47 10.54 1.24
N ASP A 59 -7.24 11.59 1.52
CA ASP A 59 -8.47 11.54 2.30
C ASP A 59 -9.63 11.01 1.45
N PRO A 60 -10.16 9.80 1.71
CA PRO A 60 -11.25 9.22 0.93
C PRO A 60 -12.54 10.06 0.98
N THR A 61 -12.75 10.88 2.02
CA THR A 61 -13.96 11.71 2.18
C THR A 61 -14.01 12.89 1.21
N ARG A 62 -12.88 13.23 0.56
CA ARG A 62 -12.79 14.31 -0.43
C ARG A 62 -13.24 13.91 -1.82
N TYR A 63 -13.67 12.66 -2.01
CA TYR A 63 -14.03 12.10 -3.31
C TYR A 63 -15.49 11.69 -3.32
N SER A 64 -16.17 11.93 -4.45
CA SER A 64 -17.61 11.63 -4.59
C SER A 64 -17.91 10.14 -4.74
N SER A 65 -16.90 9.31 -5.01
CA SER A 65 -17.06 7.85 -5.07
C SER A 65 -15.71 7.15 -4.84
N ARG A 66 -15.77 5.84 -4.56
CA ARG A 66 -14.58 4.98 -4.44
C ARG A 66 -13.80 4.93 -5.75
N GLU A 67 -14.49 4.89 -6.88
CA GLU A 67 -13.88 4.82 -8.21
C GLU A 67 -13.06 6.07 -8.50
N LYS A 68 -13.58 7.27 -8.13
CA LYS A 68 -12.82 8.52 -8.27
C LYS A 68 -11.63 8.59 -7.32
N TYR A 69 -11.78 8.08 -6.10
CA TYR A 69 -10.69 7.97 -5.13
C TYR A 69 -9.57 7.07 -5.67
N ASP A 70 -9.92 5.85 -6.06
CA ASP A 70 -8.98 4.86 -6.59
C ASP A 70 -8.35 5.30 -7.90
N SER A 71 -9.08 5.97 -8.79
CA SER A 71 -8.52 6.56 -10.02
C SER A 71 -7.34 7.48 -9.74
N LYS A 72 -7.43 8.32 -8.68
CA LYS A 72 -6.34 9.21 -8.29
C LYS A 72 -5.17 8.47 -7.66
N ILE A 73 -5.44 7.37 -6.96
CA ILE A 73 -4.37 6.50 -6.48
C ILE A 73 -3.67 5.83 -7.66
N ILE A 74 -4.41 5.29 -8.63
CA ILE A 74 -3.88 4.66 -9.84
C ILE A 74 -2.98 5.62 -10.62
N GLU A 75 -3.46 6.83 -10.90
CA GLU A 75 -2.67 7.89 -11.57
C GLU A 75 -1.31 8.09 -10.85
N MET A 76 -1.34 8.26 -9.53
CA MET A 76 -0.13 8.45 -8.72
C MET A 76 0.80 7.23 -8.76
N LEU A 77 0.26 6.01 -8.70
CA LEU A 77 1.06 4.79 -8.78
C LEU A 77 1.73 4.63 -10.16
N GLU A 78 1.06 5.07 -11.23
CA GLU A 78 1.60 5.04 -12.59
C GLU A 78 2.70 6.08 -12.81
N GLU A 79 2.50 7.30 -12.33
CA GLU A 79 3.51 8.35 -12.31
C GLU A 79 4.77 7.90 -11.56
N GLU A 80 4.58 7.23 -10.42
CA GLU A 80 5.65 6.64 -9.61
C GLU A 80 6.20 5.33 -10.19
N LYS A 81 5.69 4.85 -11.33
CA LYS A 81 6.11 3.62 -12.02
C LYS A 81 6.11 2.40 -11.09
N ILE A 82 5.06 2.25 -10.29
CA ILE A 82 4.94 1.15 -9.33
C ILE A 82 4.69 -0.17 -10.05
N ASP A 83 5.48 -1.19 -9.70
CA ASP A 83 5.36 -2.54 -10.23
C ASP A 83 4.49 -3.47 -9.37
N LEU A 84 4.44 -3.22 -8.06
CA LEU A 84 3.79 -4.09 -7.06
C LEU A 84 3.15 -3.26 -5.96
N VAL A 85 1.89 -3.55 -5.66
CA VAL A 85 1.15 -2.99 -4.52
C VAL A 85 1.06 -4.05 -3.41
N VAL A 86 1.46 -3.68 -2.19
CA VAL A 86 1.39 -4.54 -1.01
C VAL A 86 0.43 -3.93 0.00
N LEU A 87 -0.67 -4.60 0.27
CA LEU A 87 -1.65 -4.21 1.27
C LEU A 87 -1.22 -4.77 2.63
N ALA A 88 -0.73 -3.89 3.50
CA ALA A 88 -0.12 -4.22 4.79
C ALA A 88 -0.91 -3.58 5.94
N GLY A 89 -2.17 -4.01 6.10
CA GLY A 89 -3.12 -3.39 7.03
C GLY A 89 -3.82 -2.16 6.41
N TYR A 90 -4.15 -2.25 5.13
CA TYR A 90 -5.02 -1.29 4.45
C TYR A 90 -6.49 -1.65 4.69
N MET A 91 -7.31 -0.66 5.04
CA MET A 91 -8.67 -0.88 5.61
C MET A 91 -9.81 -0.52 4.64
N LEU A 92 -9.51 -0.30 3.36
CA LEU A 92 -10.53 -0.03 2.34
C LEU A 92 -10.46 -1.08 1.23
N LEU A 93 -11.62 -1.46 0.71
CA LEU A 93 -11.71 -2.27 -0.50
C LEU A 93 -11.18 -1.51 -1.71
N LEU A 94 -10.45 -2.21 -2.57
CA LEU A 94 -10.07 -1.68 -3.88
C LEU A 94 -11.25 -1.83 -4.85
N SER A 95 -11.44 -0.83 -5.71
CA SER A 95 -12.37 -0.87 -6.84
C SER A 95 -11.97 -1.95 -7.86
N GLN A 96 -12.92 -2.37 -8.68
CA GLN A 96 -12.67 -3.35 -9.74
C GLN A 96 -11.63 -2.84 -10.74
N GLU A 97 -11.66 -1.55 -11.07
CA GLU A 97 -10.70 -0.91 -11.97
C GLU A 97 -9.27 -0.98 -11.42
N PHE A 98 -9.09 -0.70 -10.13
CA PHE A 98 -7.78 -0.83 -9.48
C PHE A 98 -7.25 -2.26 -9.59
N VAL A 99 -8.08 -3.25 -9.25
CA VAL A 99 -7.70 -4.67 -9.30
C VAL A 99 -7.38 -5.11 -10.73
N HIS A 100 -8.13 -4.60 -11.72
CA HIS A 100 -7.88 -4.87 -13.13
C HIS A 100 -6.55 -4.28 -13.59
N ARG A 101 -6.30 -3.00 -13.29
CA ARG A 101 -5.10 -2.27 -13.69
C ARG A 101 -3.82 -2.88 -13.12
N PHE A 102 -3.88 -3.34 -11.87
CA PHE A 102 -2.78 -4.01 -11.16
C PHE A 102 -2.97 -5.53 -11.08
N LYS A 103 -3.61 -6.15 -12.09
CA LYS A 103 -3.81 -7.60 -12.15
C LYS A 103 -2.49 -8.34 -11.96
N ASN A 104 -2.50 -9.33 -11.06
CA ASN A 104 -1.33 -10.13 -10.65
C ASN A 104 -0.17 -9.31 -10.02
N LYS A 105 -0.44 -8.07 -9.60
CA LYS A 105 0.54 -7.13 -9.02
C LYS A 105 0.07 -6.56 -7.67
N ILE A 106 -0.82 -7.29 -6.99
CA ILE A 106 -1.32 -6.92 -5.66
C ILE A 106 -1.09 -8.10 -4.73
N LEU A 107 -0.47 -7.85 -3.59
CA LEU A 107 -0.36 -8.79 -2.47
C LEU A 107 -1.10 -8.23 -1.27
N ASN A 108 -1.75 -9.10 -0.50
CA ASN A 108 -2.41 -8.74 0.75
C ASN A 108 -2.03 -9.73 1.84
N ILE A 109 -1.83 -9.24 3.06
CA ILE A 109 -1.76 -10.07 4.26
C ILE A 109 -3.09 -10.02 5.00
N HIS A 110 -3.66 -11.20 5.27
CA HIS A 110 -4.90 -11.37 6.02
C HIS A 110 -4.62 -12.13 7.31
N PRO A 111 -5.09 -11.67 8.49
CA PRO A 111 -4.80 -12.31 9.77
C PRO A 111 -5.68 -13.54 10.05
N ALA A 112 -5.88 -14.39 9.05
CA ALA A 112 -6.56 -15.68 9.18
C ALA A 112 -6.15 -16.65 8.07
N LEU A 113 -6.35 -17.94 8.31
CA LEU A 113 -6.13 -18.99 7.31
C LEU A 113 -7.32 -19.06 6.35
N LEU A 114 -7.16 -18.48 5.17
CA LEU A 114 -8.18 -18.57 4.12
C LEU A 114 -8.45 -20.03 3.71
N PRO A 115 -9.69 -20.41 3.37
CA PRO A 115 -10.87 -19.56 3.19
C PRO A 115 -11.63 -19.21 4.49
N SER A 116 -11.16 -19.67 5.66
CA SER A 116 -11.79 -19.39 6.95
C SER A 116 -11.67 -17.91 7.33
N PHE A 117 -12.70 -17.38 7.99
CA PHE A 117 -12.75 -16.00 8.51
C PHE A 117 -12.37 -14.94 7.48
N LYS A 118 -13.16 -14.83 6.41
CA LYS A 118 -13.03 -13.73 5.44
C LYS A 118 -13.19 -12.39 6.16
N GLY A 119 -12.46 -11.37 5.68
CA GLY A 119 -12.59 -10.01 6.18
C GLY A 119 -13.96 -9.41 5.90
N THR A 120 -14.24 -8.28 6.55
CA THR A 120 -15.42 -7.43 6.38
C THR A 120 -15.21 -6.36 5.33
#